data_AF-A0A533BI25-F1
#
_entry.id   AF-A0A533BI25-F1
#
_cell.length_a   1.000
_cell.length_b   1.000
_cell.length_c   1.000
_cell.angle_alpha   90.00
_cell.angle_beta   90.00
_cell.angle_gamma   90.00
#
_symmetry.space_group_name_H-M   'P 1'
#
loop_
_entity.id
_entity.type
_entity.pdbx_description
1 polymer ?
#
loop_
_entity_poly.entity_id
_entity_poly.type
_entity_poly.pdbx_seq_one_letter_code
_entity_poly.pdbx_strand_id
1 'polypeptide(L)'
;MPRRTQTDPWLRRTALIFALFSLMLHNTLTFAVPMQNDPNGFEGIPWGATFSETDTFMKIEDTGRSQTYELKTGTPSLGPVKVDSIRFVTSEGQFARVTVRYQGKATHDQILAYLQSLFGSLDRTPGQIASGPVKFFSWTGFETDVNLRYETGTDRGIIFFESQELRRKITEGNSSTVF
;
A
#
# COMPACT_ATOMS: atom_id res chain seq x y z
N MET A 1 -24.88 -29.47 -59.88
CA MET A 1 -25.33 -28.10 -59.54
C MET A 1 -25.05 -27.83 -58.07
N PRO A 2 -24.22 -26.83 -57.68
CA PRO A 2 -24.04 -26.49 -56.28
C PRO A 2 -25.01 -25.37 -55.87
N ARG A 3 -25.70 -25.55 -54.74
CA ARG A 3 -26.62 -24.56 -54.16
C ARG A 3 -25.80 -23.57 -53.33
N ARG A 4 -25.63 -22.34 -53.84
CA ARG A 4 -25.05 -21.22 -53.07
C ARG A 4 -25.98 -20.87 -51.92
N THR A 5 -25.51 -20.99 -50.68
CA THR A 5 -26.16 -20.46 -49.50
C THR A 5 -25.97 -18.95 -49.45
N GLN A 6 -27.04 -18.22 -49.76
CA GLN A 6 -27.12 -16.77 -49.63
C GLN A 6 -27.21 -16.43 -48.14
N THR A 7 -26.14 -15.85 -47.58
CA THR A 7 -26.13 -15.38 -46.20
C THR A 7 -26.62 -13.94 -46.17
N ASP A 8 -27.67 -13.69 -45.39
CA ASP A 8 -28.39 -12.43 -45.34
C ASP A 8 -27.51 -11.27 -44.81
N PRO A 9 -27.34 -10.17 -45.56
CA PRO A 9 -26.48 -9.06 -45.16
C PRO A 9 -26.99 -8.29 -43.92
N TRP A 10 -28.27 -8.43 -43.59
CA TRP A 10 -28.89 -7.78 -42.43
C TRP A 10 -28.47 -8.43 -41.11
N LEU A 11 -28.34 -9.76 -41.09
CA LEU A 11 -27.83 -10.56 -39.95
C LEU A 11 -26.35 -10.27 -39.64
N ARG A 12 -25.55 -9.98 -40.67
CA ARG A 12 -24.14 -9.56 -40.49
C ARG A 12 -24.01 -8.16 -39.89
N ARG A 13 -24.89 -7.24 -40.27
CA ARG A 13 -24.89 -5.86 -39.75
C ARG A 13 -25.35 -5.79 -38.30
N THR A 14 -26.37 -6.53 -37.92
CA THR A 14 -26.81 -6.61 -36.52
C THR A 14 -25.76 -7.27 -35.64
N ALA A 15 -25.11 -8.34 -36.11
CA ALA A 15 -24.02 -8.98 -35.38
C ALA A 15 -22.81 -8.04 -35.15
N LEU A 16 -22.45 -7.23 -36.14
CA LEU A 16 -21.38 -6.22 -36.01
C LEU A 16 -21.75 -5.10 -35.03
N ILE A 17 -23.00 -4.65 -35.02
CA ILE A 17 -23.47 -3.60 -34.08
C ILE A 17 -23.49 -4.15 -32.64
N PHE A 18 -23.96 -5.38 -32.42
CA PHE A 18 -23.91 -6.03 -31.11
C PHE A 18 -22.48 -6.27 -30.63
N ALA A 19 -21.55 -6.61 -31.53
CA ALA A 19 -20.13 -6.76 -31.20
C ALA A 19 -19.46 -5.41 -30.87
N LEU A 20 -19.87 -4.31 -31.52
CA LEU A 20 -19.36 -2.97 -31.20
C LEU A 20 -19.93 -2.45 -29.87
N PHE A 21 -21.19 -2.75 -29.57
CA PHE A 21 -21.84 -2.37 -28.32
C PHE A 21 -21.26 -3.15 -27.14
N SER A 22 -20.96 -4.44 -27.31
CA SER A 22 -20.29 -5.23 -26.27
C SER A 22 -18.87 -4.75 -26.00
N LEU A 23 -18.11 -4.27 -27.01
CA LEU A 23 -16.77 -3.71 -26.77
C LEU A 23 -16.79 -2.42 -25.95
N MET A 24 -17.85 -1.61 -26.03
CA MET A 24 -17.98 -0.35 -25.29
C MET A 24 -18.35 -0.54 -23.82
N LEU A 25 -18.85 -1.72 -23.43
CA LEU A 25 -19.33 -2.04 -22.09
C LEU A 25 -18.25 -2.57 -21.12
N HIS A 26 -16.99 -2.74 -21.55
CA HIS A 26 -15.96 -3.41 -20.74
C HIS A 26 -14.84 -2.50 -20.21
N ASN A 27 -14.93 -1.17 -20.38
CA ASN A 27 -13.92 -0.26 -19.84
C ASN A 27 -14.36 0.35 -18.51
N THR A 28 -14.57 -0.49 -17.49
CA THR A 28 -14.49 0.02 -16.12
C THR A 28 -13.02 0.25 -15.82
N LEU A 29 -12.59 1.52 -15.87
CA LEU A 29 -11.34 1.93 -15.24
C LEU A 29 -11.44 1.54 -13.75
N THR A 30 -10.83 0.43 -13.35
CA THR A 30 -10.67 0.07 -11.95
C THR A 30 -9.69 1.07 -11.34
N PHE A 31 -10.24 2.17 -10.79
CA PHE A 31 -9.49 3.04 -9.90
C PHE A 31 -9.21 2.28 -8.59
N ALA A 32 -8.03 2.51 -8.00
CA ALA A 32 -7.76 2.05 -6.64
C ALA A 32 -8.86 2.59 -5.72
N VAL A 33 -9.41 1.74 -4.84
CA VAL A 33 -10.42 2.18 -3.87
C VAL A 33 -9.75 3.23 -2.98
N PRO A 34 -10.26 4.47 -2.96
CA PRO A 34 -9.64 5.53 -2.18
C PRO A 34 -9.73 5.19 -0.70
N MET A 35 -8.68 5.51 0.06
CA MET A 35 -8.72 5.46 1.52
C MET A 35 -9.93 6.22 2.05
N GLN A 36 -10.64 5.63 3.01
CA GLN A 36 -11.76 6.30 3.67
C GLN A 36 -11.29 7.49 4.52
N ASN A 37 -10.12 7.36 5.14
CA ASN A 37 -9.47 8.41 5.89
C ASN A 37 -8.00 8.42 5.49
N ASP A 38 -7.60 9.38 4.67
CA ASP A 38 -6.22 9.54 4.24
C ASP A 38 -5.49 10.48 5.21
N PRO A 39 -4.62 9.95 6.10
CA PRO A 39 -3.91 10.79 7.04
C PRO A 39 -2.81 11.56 6.32
N ASN A 40 -2.53 12.80 6.72
CA ASN A 40 -1.31 13.50 6.31
C ASN A 40 -0.19 13.27 7.33
N GLY A 41 0.12 12.01 7.66
CA GLY A 41 1.09 11.67 8.69
C GLY A 41 0.88 10.31 9.34
N PHE A 42 1.59 10.09 10.45
CA PHE A 42 1.46 8.92 11.31
C PHE A 42 1.37 9.33 12.78
N GLU A 43 0.31 8.90 13.48
CA GLU A 43 0.09 9.14 14.92
C GLU A 43 0.31 10.61 15.36
N GLY A 44 -0.17 11.56 14.55
CA GLY A 44 -0.09 13.00 14.82
C GLY A 44 1.21 13.67 14.36
N ILE A 45 2.15 12.91 13.78
CA ILE A 45 3.37 13.44 13.17
C ILE A 45 3.12 13.65 11.68
N PRO A 46 3.07 14.89 11.18
CA PRO A 46 2.78 15.14 9.77
C PRO A 46 3.91 14.69 8.86
N TRP A 47 3.57 14.27 7.64
CA TRP A 47 4.59 14.08 6.61
C TRP A 47 5.32 15.39 6.32
N GLY A 48 6.60 15.31 5.98
CA GLY A 48 7.41 16.49 5.68
C GLY A 48 7.92 17.24 6.91
N ALA A 49 7.40 16.94 8.11
CA ALA A 49 7.85 17.56 9.35
C ALA A 49 9.35 17.31 9.59
N THR A 50 10.06 18.31 10.08
CA THR A 50 11.43 18.12 10.56
C THR A 50 11.42 17.10 11.69
N PHE A 51 12.23 16.06 11.55
CA PHE A 51 12.25 14.96 12.50
C PHE A 51 13.68 14.66 12.92
N SER A 52 13.91 14.67 14.23
CA SER A 52 15.22 14.50 14.84
C SER A 52 15.10 13.70 16.13
N GLU A 53 16.24 13.43 16.77
CA GLU A 53 16.24 12.88 18.11
C GLU A 53 15.52 13.81 19.09
N THR A 54 14.81 13.22 20.03
CA THR A 54 14.07 13.90 21.10
C THR A 54 14.13 13.05 22.36
N ASP A 55 13.48 13.44 23.44
CA ASP A 55 13.32 12.56 24.61
C ASP A 55 12.47 11.32 24.33
N THR A 56 11.72 11.31 23.22
CA THR A 56 10.88 10.18 22.79
C THR A 56 11.57 9.29 21.77
N PHE A 57 12.34 9.88 20.85
CA PHE A 57 12.96 9.18 19.71
C PHE A 57 14.49 9.15 19.82
N MET A 58 15.08 8.00 19.54
CA MET A 58 16.52 7.84 19.37
C MET A 58 16.86 7.43 17.94
N LYS A 59 17.94 7.97 17.39
CA LYS A 59 18.44 7.56 16.09
C LYS A 59 19.16 6.22 16.24
N ILE A 60 18.83 5.28 15.37
CA ILE A 60 19.45 3.95 15.32
C ILE A 60 20.30 3.76 14.06
N GLU A 61 20.10 4.60 13.04
CA GLU A 61 20.82 4.54 11.78
C GLU A 61 20.92 5.91 11.12
N ASP A 62 22.06 6.21 10.50
CA ASP A 62 22.30 7.41 9.71
C ASP A 62 23.03 7.02 8.42
N THR A 63 22.33 7.09 7.28
CA THR A 63 22.91 6.84 5.95
C THR A 63 23.13 8.15 5.18
N GLY A 64 23.21 9.28 5.89
CA GLY A 64 23.35 10.62 5.34
C GLY A 64 22.01 11.18 4.86
N ARG A 65 21.48 10.66 3.75
CA ARG A 65 20.21 11.15 3.18
C ARG A 65 18.95 10.62 3.88
N SER A 66 19.10 9.52 4.60
CA SER A 66 18.03 8.89 5.36
C SER A 66 18.50 8.59 6.77
N GLN A 67 17.64 8.84 7.74
CA GLN A 67 17.92 8.54 9.15
C GLN A 67 16.76 7.71 9.69
N THR A 68 17.09 6.70 10.48
CA THR A 68 16.10 5.79 11.09
C THR A 68 16.09 6.00 12.58
N TYR A 69 14.90 6.09 13.15
CA TYR A 69 14.67 6.32 14.58
C TYR A 69 13.72 5.27 15.16
N GLU A 70 13.86 5.00 16.44
CA GLU A 70 12.96 4.16 17.24
C GLU A 70 12.56 4.89 18.54
N LEU A 71 11.50 4.40 19.18
CA LEU A 71 11.09 4.89 20.51
C LEU A 71 12.13 4.46 21.57
N LYS A 72 12.53 5.40 22.43
CA LYS A 72 13.51 5.14 23.50
C LYS A 72 12.98 4.17 24.57
N THR A 73 11.68 4.21 24.84
CA THR A 73 11.05 3.42 25.92
C THR A 73 9.66 2.96 25.51
N GLY A 74 9.16 1.94 26.21
CA GLY A 74 7.84 1.35 25.99
C GLY A 74 7.87 0.16 25.03
N THR A 75 6.85 -0.69 25.14
CA THR A 75 6.62 -1.73 24.13
C THR A 75 5.95 -1.08 22.93
N PRO A 76 6.51 -1.19 21.72
CA PRO A 76 5.90 -0.57 20.56
C PRO A 76 4.52 -1.17 20.29
N SER A 77 3.58 -0.31 19.95
CA SER A 77 2.19 -0.69 19.66
C SER A 77 1.69 0.08 18.46
N LEU A 78 0.98 -0.61 17.56
CA LEU A 78 0.23 0.01 16.48
C LEU A 78 -1.25 0.04 16.89
N GLY A 79 -1.73 1.22 17.31
CA GLY A 79 -3.03 1.33 17.97
C GLY A 79 -3.12 0.39 19.19
N PRO A 80 -4.14 -0.49 19.27
CA PRO A 80 -4.29 -1.40 20.40
C PRO A 80 -3.38 -2.65 20.33
N VAL A 81 -2.62 -2.85 19.24
CA VAL A 81 -1.88 -4.10 18.99
C VAL A 81 -0.41 -3.93 19.30
N LYS A 82 0.16 -4.81 20.14
CA LYS A 82 1.61 -4.87 20.38
C LYS A 82 2.33 -5.40 19.15
N VAL A 83 3.46 -4.79 18.82
CA VAL A 83 4.29 -5.14 17.66
C VAL A 83 5.73 -5.34 18.08
N ASP A 84 6.56 -5.87 17.19
CA ASP A 84 7.97 -6.14 17.50
C ASP A 84 8.81 -4.86 17.39
N SER A 85 8.54 -4.04 16.37
CA SER A 85 9.20 -2.74 16.20
C SER A 85 8.40 -1.75 15.38
N ILE A 86 8.63 -0.46 15.65
CA ILE A 86 8.17 0.67 14.85
C ILE A 86 9.38 1.56 14.59
N ARG A 87 9.68 1.77 13.31
CA ARG A 87 10.81 2.60 12.85
C ARG A 87 10.31 3.79 12.07
N PHE A 88 10.80 4.96 12.44
CA PHE A 88 10.49 6.24 11.82
C PHE A 88 11.66 6.62 10.92
N VAL A 89 11.39 6.90 9.66
CA VAL A 89 12.41 7.14 8.64
C VAL A 89 12.25 8.55 8.08
N THR A 90 13.36 9.26 8.00
CA THR A 90 13.43 10.56 7.35
C THR A 90 14.06 10.48 5.97
N SER A 91 13.72 11.43 5.11
CA SER A 91 14.40 11.69 3.83
C SER A 91 14.77 13.16 3.82
N GLU A 92 16.07 13.47 3.69
CA GLU A 92 16.57 14.86 3.74
C GLU A 92 16.14 15.61 5.02
N GLY A 93 16.06 14.89 6.16
CA GLY A 93 15.62 15.44 7.45
C GLY A 93 14.09 15.58 7.61
N GLN A 94 13.31 15.21 6.60
CA GLN A 94 11.84 15.25 6.62
C GLN A 94 11.25 13.88 6.94
N PHE A 95 10.27 13.82 7.85
CA PHE A 95 9.56 12.58 8.18
C PHE A 95 8.79 12.05 6.98
N ALA A 96 9.10 10.82 6.55
CA ALA A 96 8.65 10.32 5.25
C ALA A 96 8.04 8.92 5.30
N ARG A 97 8.45 8.07 6.25
CA ARG A 97 7.98 6.69 6.33
C ARG A 97 7.96 6.17 7.75
N VAL A 98 7.00 5.30 8.05
CA VAL A 98 7.01 4.40 9.20
C VAL A 98 7.04 2.96 8.74
N THR A 99 7.91 2.16 9.35
CA THR A 99 7.97 0.71 9.15
C THR A 99 7.60 0.00 10.44
N VAL A 100 6.55 -0.83 10.39
CA VAL A 100 6.12 -1.64 11.53
C VAL A 100 6.42 -3.11 11.24
N ARG A 101 7.02 -3.82 12.19
CA ARG A 101 7.27 -5.27 12.10
C ARG A 101 6.56 -5.98 13.24
N TYR A 102 6.00 -7.14 12.93
CA TYR A 102 5.32 -7.97 13.91
C TYR A 102 5.38 -9.44 13.53
N GLN A 103 5.07 -10.31 14.49
CA GLN A 103 4.95 -11.75 14.29
C GLN A 103 3.63 -12.30 14.85
N GLY A 104 3.17 -13.40 14.25
CA GLY A 104 2.06 -14.21 14.70
C GLY A 104 0.78 -13.94 13.93
N LYS A 105 0.05 -15.01 13.60
CA LYS A 105 -1.23 -14.93 12.90
C LYS A 105 -2.29 -14.13 13.68
N ALA A 106 -2.37 -14.32 15.00
CA ALA A 106 -3.34 -13.58 15.81
C ALA A 106 -3.09 -12.06 15.75
N THR A 107 -1.81 -11.65 15.85
CA THR A 107 -1.37 -10.27 15.69
C THR A 107 -1.69 -9.74 14.30
N HIS A 108 -1.45 -10.54 13.25
CA HIS A 108 -1.82 -10.20 11.87
C HIS A 108 -3.30 -9.90 11.73
N ASP A 109 -4.17 -10.79 12.23
CA ASP A 109 -5.62 -10.63 12.10
C ASP A 109 -6.10 -9.37 12.83
N GLN A 110 -5.55 -9.07 14.01
CA GLN A 110 -5.84 -7.85 14.78
C GLN A 110 -5.38 -6.58 14.05
N ILE A 111 -4.16 -6.59 13.51
CA ILE A 111 -3.62 -5.48 12.72
C ILE A 111 -4.46 -5.23 11.47
N LEU A 112 -4.82 -6.29 10.74
CA LEU A 112 -5.63 -6.16 9.53
C LEU A 112 -6.98 -5.53 9.85
N ALA A 113 -7.65 -6.01 10.91
CA ALA A 113 -8.91 -5.42 11.36
C ALA A 113 -8.76 -3.94 11.79
N TYR A 114 -7.66 -3.60 12.47
CA TYR A 114 -7.36 -2.23 12.85
C TYR A 114 -7.11 -1.31 11.63
N LEU A 115 -6.32 -1.75 10.66
CA LEU A 115 -6.08 -0.97 9.45
C LEU A 115 -7.36 -0.79 8.62
N GLN A 116 -8.22 -1.82 8.55
CA GLN A 116 -9.52 -1.73 7.87
C GLN A 116 -10.49 -0.78 8.57
N SER A 117 -10.43 -0.67 9.90
CA SER A 117 -11.26 0.30 10.63
C SER A 117 -10.78 1.75 10.46
N LEU A 118 -9.48 1.96 10.21
CA LEU A 118 -8.91 3.27 9.94
C LEU A 118 -9.12 3.71 8.48
N PHE A 119 -8.78 2.85 7.54
CA PHE A 119 -8.60 3.24 6.13
C PHE A 119 -9.70 2.72 5.20
N GLY A 120 -10.64 1.93 5.73
CA GLY A 120 -11.72 1.31 4.99
C GLY A 120 -11.45 -0.16 4.69
N SER A 121 -12.54 -0.87 4.38
CA SER A 121 -12.48 -2.29 4.00
C SER A 121 -11.82 -2.50 2.65
N LEU A 122 -11.20 -3.66 2.47
CA LEU A 122 -10.54 -4.03 1.21
C LEU A 122 -11.53 -4.82 0.35
N ASP A 123 -11.96 -4.24 -0.76
CA ASP A 123 -13.02 -4.78 -1.61
C ASP A 123 -12.50 -5.72 -2.71
N ARG A 124 -11.24 -6.18 -2.59
CA ARG A 124 -10.54 -7.05 -3.55
C ARG A 124 -10.37 -6.41 -4.94
N THR A 125 -10.33 -5.08 -5.04
CA THR A 125 -9.94 -4.39 -6.26
C THR A 125 -8.53 -4.85 -6.68
N PRO A 126 -8.25 -5.05 -7.98
CA PRO A 126 -6.92 -5.46 -8.43
C PRO A 126 -5.84 -4.54 -7.84
N GLY A 127 -4.81 -5.15 -7.24
CA GLY A 127 -3.72 -4.43 -6.55
C GLY A 127 -3.92 -4.25 -5.04
N GLN A 128 -5.15 -4.35 -4.52
CA GLN A 128 -5.39 -4.26 -3.06
C GLN A 128 -5.09 -5.54 -2.31
N ILE A 129 -5.31 -6.71 -2.95
CA ILE A 129 -5.07 -8.01 -2.34
C ILE A 129 -4.36 -8.92 -3.34
N ALA A 130 -3.17 -9.41 -2.96
CA ALA A 130 -2.54 -10.55 -3.61
C ALA A 130 -2.44 -11.68 -2.59
N SER A 131 -2.92 -12.87 -2.96
CA SER A 131 -2.99 -14.04 -2.07
C SER A 131 -2.07 -15.16 -2.56
N GLY A 132 -1.34 -15.76 -1.62
CA GLY A 132 -0.35 -16.81 -1.82
C GLY A 132 0.38 -17.08 -0.50
N PRO A 133 1.58 -17.69 -0.53
CA PRO A 133 2.44 -17.82 0.66
C PRO A 133 2.80 -16.46 1.29
N VAL A 134 2.70 -15.40 0.49
CA VAL A 134 2.79 -14.00 0.92
C VAL A 134 1.50 -13.31 0.56
N LYS A 135 0.88 -12.66 1.54
CA LYS A 135 -0.32 -11.83 1.38
C LYS A 135 0.09 -10.36 1.33
N PHE A 136 -0.49 -9.63 0.39
CA PHE A 136 -0.33 -8.17 0.29
C PHE A 136 -1.68 -7.50 0.47
N PHE A 137 -1.70 -6.40 1.22
CA PHE A 137 -2.85 -5.56 1.47
C PHE A 137 -2.44 -4.10 1.29
N SER A 138 -3.12 -3.36 0.42
CA SER A 138 -2.75 -1.99 0.10
C SER A 138 -3.94 -1.04 0.19
N TRP A 139 -3.71 0.08 0.87
CA TRP A 139 -4.56 1.24 0.87
C TRP A 139 -3.76 2.39 0.27
N THR A 140 -4.36 3.15 -0.65
CA THR A 140 -3.72 4.26 -1.33
C THR A 140 -4.60 5.51 -1.18
N GLY A 141 -4.04 6.50 -0.51
CA GLY A 141 -4.56 7.85 -0.37
C GLY A 141 -3.86 8.82 -1.31
N PHE A 142 -4.26 10.07 -1.24
CA PHE A 142 -3.61 11.19 -1.90
C PHE A 142 -2.29 11.57 -1.20
N GLU A 143 -2.28 11.56 0.13
CA GLU A 143 -1.12 11.90 0.96
C GLU A 143 -0.34 10.66 1.40
N THR A 144 -1.05 9.60 1.80
CA THR A 144 -0.45 8.39 2.38
C THR A 144 -0.67 7.15 1.53
N ASP A 145 0.38 6.32 1.43
CA ASP A 145 0.28 4.91 1.06
C ASP A 145 0.46 4.02 2.30
N VAL A 146 -0.41 3.02 2.46
CA VAL A 146 -0.25 1.97 3.48
C VAL A 146 -0.17 0.60 2.81
N ASN A 147 0.97 -0.08 2.98
CA ASN A 147 1.23 -1.39 2.41
C ASN A 147 1.57 -2.40 3.50
N LEU A 148 0.71 -3.41 3.67
CA LEU A 148 0.90 -4.53 4.57
C LEU A 148 1.28 -5.78 3.78
N ARG A 149 2.41 -6.39 4.14
CA ARG A 149 2.86 -7.70 3.67
C ARG A 149 2.87 -8.68 4.83
N TYR A 150 2.33 -9.88 4.62
CA TYR A 150 2.34 -10.97 5.60
C TYR A 150 2.75 -12.29 4.98
N GLU A 151 3.75 -12.94 5.56
CA GLU A 151 4.29 -14.22 5.11
C GLU A 151 3.72 -15.36 5.97
N THR A 152 2.89 -16.22 5.37
CA THR A 152 2.18 -17.28 6.11
C THR A 152 3.10 -18.41 6.57
N GLY A 153 4.26 -18.60 5.92
CA GLY A 153 5.21 -19.65 6.28
C GLY A 153 6.03 -19.34 7.54
N THR A 154 6.26 -18.06 7.83
CA THR A 154 7.04 -17.59 8.98
C THR A 154 6.22 -16.83 10.01
N ASP A 155 4.94 -16.59 9.71
CA ASP A 155 4.03 -15.72 10.45
C ASP A 155 4.60 -14.32 10.70
N ARG A 156 5.34 -13.77 9.74
CA ARG A 156 5.95 -12.44 9.86
C ARG A 156 5.20 -11.42 9.01
N GLY A 157 4.94 -10.27 9.61
CA GLY A 157 4.33 -9.15 8.94
C GLY A 157 5.21 -7.90 8.94
N ILE A 158 5.09 -7.12 7.87
CA ILE A 158 5.69 -5.80 7.75
C ILE A 158 4.67 -4.83 7.15
N ILE A 159 4.60 -3.63 7.73
CA ILE A 159 3.72 -2.56 7.26
C ILE A 159 4.58 -1.35 6.93
N PHE A 160 4.29 -0.72 5.82
CA PHE A 160 4.84 0.57 5.43
C PHE A 160 3.72 1.60 5.43
N PHE A 161 3.90 2.69 6.17
CA PHE A 161 3.12 3.93 6.05
C PHE A 161 4.05 4.95 5.41
N GLU A 162 3.66 5.55 4.29
CA GLU A 162 4.56 6.35 3.47
C GLU A 162 3.87 7.60 2.96
N SER A 163 4.59 8.72 2.96
CA SER A 163 4.21 9.91 2.19
C SER A 163 4.35 9.62 0.70
N GLN A 164 3.27 9.81 -0.07
CA GLN A 164 3.29 9.72 -1.54
C GLN A 164 4.33 10.67 -2.15
N GLU A 165 4.40 11.91 -1.67
CA GLU A 165 5.32 12.94 -2.17
C GLU A 165 6.79 12.55 -1.90
N LEU A 166 7.10 12.15 -0.67
CA LEU A 166 8.49 11.91 -0.24
C LEU A 166 8.99 10.52 -0.62
N ARG A 167 8.11 9.55 -0.89
CA ARG A 167 8.48 8.21 -1.35
C ARG A 167 9.36 8.25 -2.59
N ARG A 168 9.08 9.15 -3.54
CA ARG A 168 9.87 9.31 -4.77
C ARG A 168 11.34 9.65 -4.46
N LYS A 169 11.58 10.50 -3.46
CA LYS A 169 12.94 10.91 -3.04
C LYS A 169 13.71 9.76 -2.38
N ILE A 170 13.02 8.90 -1.62
CA ILE A 170 13.63 7.73 -0.97
C ILE A 170 14.09 6.70 -2.01
N THR A 171 13.25 6.40 -3.01
CA THR A 171 13.57 5.39 -4.03
C THR A 171 14.75 5.84 -4.91
N GLU A 172 14.81 7.12 -5.29
CA GLU A 172 15.93 7.67 -6.07
C GLU A 172 17.26 7.63 -5.31
N GLY A 173 17.25 7.77 -3.98
CA GLY A 173 18.45 7.65 -3.13
C GLY A 173 19.01 6.23 -3.02
N ASN A 174 18.17 5.20 -3.10
CA ASN A 174 18.61 3.79 -3.02
C ASN A 174 19.09 3.23 -4.38
N SER A 175 18.77 3.88 -5.50
CA SER A 175 19.24 3.47 -6.83
C SER A 175 20.71 3.82 -7.10
N SER A 176 21.35 4.67 -6.28
CA SER A 176 22.75 5.06 -6.46
C SER A 176 23.80 4.11 -5.84
N THR A 177 23.41 2.92 -5.34
CA THR A 177 24.36 1.95 -4.72
C THR A 177 24.35 0.59 -5.41
N VAL A 178 24.05 0.54 -6.70
CA VAL A 178 24.32 -0.65 -7.53
C VAL A 178 25.13 -0.23 -8.75
N PHE A 179 26.43 0.00 -8.55
CA PHE A 179 27.49 -0.21 -9.53
C PHE A 179 28.78 -0.59 -8.80
#